data_AF-A0A8J4CFC4-F1
#
_entry.id   AF-A0A8J4CFC4-F1
#
_cell.length_a   1.000
_cell.length_b   1.000
_cell.length_c   1.000
_cell.angle_alpha   90.00
_cell.angle_beta   90.00
_cell.angle_gamma   90.00
#
_symmetry.space_group_name_H-M   'P 1'
#
loop_
_entity.id
_entity.type
_entity.pdbx_description
1 polymer ?
#
loop_
_entity_poly.entity_id
_entity_poly.type
_entity_poly.pdbx_seq_one_letter_code
_entity_poly.pdbx_strand_id
1 'polypeptide(L)'
;MVMQTHFQSAMGLHITKWPPYMSNLVFELWQLPSRWPGAEPRYVVRVLFNREELSLPHCPPGFLPSLQTFQREVVEPFQLSAQRHQELCRVKVEHDGAMPHPKAKTASGTA
;
A
#
# COMPACT_ATOMS: atom_id res chain seq x y z
N MET A 1 6.31 -11.49 -4.10
CA MET A 1 5.78 -10.73 -5.26
C MET A 1 4.30 -10.39 -5.06
N VAL A 2 3.93 -9.83 -3.91
CA VAL A 2 2.53 -9.57 -3.50
C VAL A 2 2.29 -8.07 -3.25
N MET A 3 3.33 -7.27 -3.00
CA MET A 3 3.20 -5.86 -2.64
C MET A 3 2.64 -4.97 -3.76
N GLN A 4 2.87 -5.31 -5.03
CA GLN A 4 2.54 -4.40 -6.14
C GLN A 4 1.04 -4.29 -6.40
N THR A 5 0.30 -5.39 -6.27
CA THR A 5 -1.15 -5.41 -6.41
C THR A 5 -1.84 -4.68 -5.25
N HIS A 6 -1.32 -4.82 -4.02
CA HIS A 6 -1.87 -4.11 -2.86
C HIS A 6 -1.69 -2.59 -2.98
N PHE A 7 -0.56 -2.15 -3.51
CA PHE A 7 -0.28 -0.73 -3.67
C PHE A 7 -1.18 -0.06 -4.72
N GLN A 8 -1.49 -0.73 -5.84
CA GLN A 8 -2.43 -0.19 -6.82
C GLN A 8 -3.86 -0.09 -6.28
N SER A 9 -4.31 -1.09 -5.51
CA SER A 9 -5.59 -1.01 -4.79
C SER A 9 -5.57 0.12 -3.75
N ALA A 10 -4.44 0.32 -3.06
CA ALA A 10 -4.23 1.41 -2.12
C ALA A 10 -4.06 2.80 -2.79
N MET A 11 -4.07 2.89 -4.12
CA MET A 11 -4.24 4.18 -4.82
C MET A 11 -5.68 4.37 -5.33
N GLY A 12 -6.62 3.51 -4.92
CA GLY A 12 -8.00 3.53 -5.38
C GLY A 12 -8.19 3.05 -6.82
N LEU A 13 -7.19 2.40 -7.42
CA LEU A 13 -7.29 1.88 -8.78
C LEU A 13 -7.95 0.51 -8.80
N HIS A 14 -8.97 0.34 -9.64
CA HIS A 14 -9.66 -0.93 -9.80
C HIS A 14 -8.80 -1.90 -10.64
N ILE A 15 -8.16 -2.85 -9.97
CA ILE A 15 -7.29 -3.83 -10.64
C ILE A 15 -8.14 -4.92 -11.30
N THR A 16 -8.35 -4.80 -12.61
CA THR A 16 -9.05 -5.83 -13.40
C THR A 16 -8.14 -6.93 -13.93
N LYS A 17 -6.82 -6.69 -13.94
CA LYS A 17 -5.80 -7.60 -14.49
C LYS A 17 -4.56 -7.59 -13.60
N TRP A 18 -3.93 -8.75 -13.45
CA TRP A 18 -2.65 -8.84 -12.73
C TRP A 18 -1.57 -7.99 -13.42
N PRO A 19 -0.75 -7.24 -12.66
CA PRO A 19 0.39 -6.53 -13.22
C PRO A 19 1.32 -7.51 -13.94
N PRO A 20 1.84 -7.16 -15.14
CA PRO A 20 2.78 -8.01 -15.85
C PRO A 20 4.10 -8.15 -15.06
N TYR A 21 4.87 -9.19 -15.39
CA TYR A 21 6.23 -9.36 -14.87
C TYR A 21 7.06 -8.10 -15.11
N MET A 22 7.86 -7.72 -14.11
CA MET A 22 8.69 -6.51 -14.12
C MET A 22 7.91 -5.20 -14.29
N SER A 23 6.63 -5.19 -13.91
CA SER A 23 5.89 -3.93 -13.87
C SER A 23 6.55 -2.94 -12.92
N ASN A 24 6.55 -1.67 -13.29
CA ASN A 24 7.14 -0.61 -12.48
C ASN A 24 6.13 0.51 -12.25
N LEU A 25 6.15 1.05 -11.04
CA LEU A 25 5.42 2.25 -10.67
C LEU A 25 6.44 3.33 -10.31
N VAL A 26 6.32 4.50 -10.92
CA VAL A 26 7.26 5.61 -10.77
C VAL A 26 6.50 6.86 -10.34
N PHE A 27 7.07 7.57 -9.36
CA PHE A 27 6.61 8.88 -8.92
C PHE A 27 7.65 9.91 -9.32
N GLU A 28 7.24 10.88 -10.13
CA GLU A 28 8.07 12.01 -10.49
C GLU A 28 7.59 13.25 -9.75
N LEU A 29 8.52 13.95 -9.10
CA LEU A 29 8.26 15.23 -8.43
C LEU A 29 8.93 16.33 -9.24
N TRP A 30 8.13 17.24 -9.77
CA TRP A 30 8.58 18.34 -10.60
C TRP A 30 8.39 19.67 -9.88
N GLN A 31 9.42 20.52 -9.93
CA GLN A 31 9.33 21.90 -9.45
C GLN A 31 9.02 22.82 -10.63
N LEU A 32 7.92 23.56 -10.57
CA LEU A 32 7.56 24.53 -11.59
C LEU A 32 8.35 25.82 -11.42
N PRO A 33 8.74 26.48 -12.53
CA PRO A 33 9.40 27.77 -12.48
C PRO A 33 8.47 28.79 -11.81
N SER A 34 9.00 29.48 -10.80
CA SER A 34 8.26 30.53 -10.12
C SER A 34 8.10 31.73 -11.04
N ARG A 35 6.87 32.22 -11.21
CA ARG A 35 6.58 33.38 -12.09
C ARG A 35 6.97 34.72 -11.46
N TRP A 36 7.27 34.76 -10.16
CA TRP A 36 7.50 35.99 -9.41
C TRP A 36 8.71 35.85 -8.46
N PRO A 37 9.57 36.87 -8.34
CA PRO A 37 10.63 36.87 -7.34
C PRO A 37 10.02 36.86 -5.93
N GLY A 38 10.38 35.85 -5.13
CA GLY A 38 9.89 35.68 -3.75
C GLY A 38 8.62 34.83 -3.62
N ALA A 39 8.08 34.27 -4.71
CA ALA A 39 6.97 33.32 -4.60
C ALA A 39 7.47 31.91 -4.26
N GLU A 40 6.75 31.25 -3.36
CA GLU A 40 7.01 29.88 -2.89
C GLU A 40 7.12 28.86 -4.04
N PRO A 41 8.03 27.88 -3.94
CA PRO A 41 8.20 26.84 -4.95
C PRO A 41 6.91 26.01 -5.09
N ARG A 42 6.49 25.79 -6.34
CA ARG A 42 5.31 24.97 -6.65
C ARG A 42 5.75 23.61 -7.14
N TYR A 43 5.28 22.57 -6.47
CA TYR A 43 5.57 21.19 -6.82
C TYR A 43 4.35 20.50 -7.42
N VAL A 44 4.57 19.71 -8.48
CA VAL A 44 3.57 18.86 -9.10
C VAL A 44 4.07 17.42 -9.18
N VAL A 45 3.14 16.47 -9.13
CA VAL A 45 3.45 15.05 -9.10
C VAL A 45 2.94 14.38 -10.36
N ARG A 46 3.75 13.50 -10.95
CA ARG A 46 3.34 12.60 -12.04
C ARG A 46 3.53 11.15 -11.60
N VAL A 47 2.55 10.31 -11.92
CA VAL A 47 2.59 8.88 -11.59
C VAL A 47 2.58 8.10 -12.89
N LEU A 48 3.55 7.20 -13.05
CA LEU A 48 3.68 6.35 -14.22
C LEU A 48 3.58 4.89 -13.83
N PHE A 49 2.79 4.12 -14.57
CA PHE A 49 2.78 2.66 -14.50
C PHE A 49 3.27 2.11 -15.83
N ASN A 50 4.36 1.33 -15.83
CA ASN A 50 4.95 0.78 -17.06
C ASN A 50 5.27 1.85 -18.13
N ARG A 51 5.74 3.02 -17.69
CA ARG A 51 6.04 4.21 -18.50
C ARG A 51 4.82 4.93 -19.08
N GLU A 52 3.61 4.47 -18.78
CA GLU A 52 2.37 5.13 -19.15
C GLU A 52 1.84 5.97 -17.99
N GLU A 53 1.25 7.12 -18.31
CA GLU A 53 0.69 8.02 -17.30
C GLU A 53 -0.54 7.39 -16.66
N LEU A 54 -0.51 7.30 -15.33
CA LEU A 54 -1.58 6.68 -14.57
C LEU A 54 -2.63 7.72 -14.23
N SER A 55 -3.88 7.47 -14.65
CA SER A 55 -5.00 8.34 -14.30
C SER A 55 -5.29 8.22 -12.80
N LEU A 56 -5.09 9.30 -12.07
CA LEU A 56 -5.33 9.35 -10.62
C LEU A 56 -6.80 9.69 -10.33
N PRO A 57 -7.38 9.12 -9.27
CA PRO A 57 -8.72 9.49 -8.84
C PRO A 57 -8.77 10.99 -8.52
N HIS A 58 -9.88 11.63 -8.88
CA HIS A 58 -10.11 13.08 -8.68
C HIS A 58 -9.15 14.03 -9.42
N CYS A 59 -8.33 13.52 -10.35
CA CYS A 59 -7.50 14.32 -11.23
C CYS A 59 -7.94 14.14 -12.69
N PRO A 60 -8.29 15.22 -13.42
CA PRO A 60 -8.63 15.12 -14.83
C PRO A 60 -7.41 14.70 -15.67
N PRO A 61 -7.62 13.97 -16.78
CA PRO A 61 -6.54 13.53 -17.66
C PRO A 61 -5.77 14.73 -18.22
N GLY A 62 -4.43 14.62 -18.24
CA GLY A 62 -3.53 15.66 -18.72
C GLY A 62 -3.21 16.78 -17.71
N PHE A 63 -3.72 16.69 -16.47
CA PHE A 63 -3.36 17.60 -15.39
C PHE A 63 -2.47 16.92 -14.34
N LEU A 64 -1.37 17.57 -14.00
CA LEU A 64 -0.51 17.15 -12.91
C LEU A 64 -1.01 17.77 -11.59
N PRO A 65 -1.41 16.96 -10.59
CA PRO A 65 -1.82 17.49 -9.29
C PRO A 65 -0.64 18.18 -8.59
N SER A 66 -0.97 19.20 -7.80
CA SER A 66 0.00 19.75 -6.86
C SER A 66 0.41 18.69 -5.84
N LEU A 67 1.61 18.81 -5.26
CA LEU A 67 2.06 17.89 -4.20
C LEU A 67 1.05 17.81 -3.03
N GLN A 68 0.49 18.96 -2.63
CA GLN A 68 -0.51 19.02 -1.56
C GLN A 68 -1.80 18.28 -1.94
N THR A 69 -2.29 18.48 -3.16
CA THR A 69 -3.48 17.78 -3.66
C THR A 69 -3.23 16.28 -3.73
N PHE A 70 -2.06 15.87 -4.24
CA PHE A 70 -1.69 14.46 -4.34
C PHE A 70 -1.64 13.78 -2.96
N GLN A 71 -1.03 14.43 -1.97
CA GLN A 71 -0.98 13.92 -0.59
C GLN A 71 -2.39 13.71 -0.01
N ARG A 72 -3.23 14.75 -0.08
CA ARG A 72 -4.57 14.71 0.53
C ARG A 72 -5.53 13.73 -0.15
N GLU A 73 -5.57 13.74 -1.48
CA GLU A 73 -6.60 12.99 -2.22
C GLU A 73 -6.18 11.55 -2.55
N VAL A 74 -4.87 11.29 -2.71
CA VAL A 74 -4.36 9.98 -3.15
C VAL A 74 -3.67 9.21 -2.03
N VAL A 75 -2.91 9.88 -1.16
CA VAL A 75 -2.07 9.20 -0.15
C VAL A 75 -2.79 9.06 1.18
N GLU A 76 -3.31 10.17 1.73
CA GLU A 76 -3.93 10.21 3.06
C GLU A 76 -5.03 9.16 3.29
N PRO A 77 -5.94 8.87 2.34
CA PRO A 77 -7.00 7.88 2.56
C PRO A 77 -6.50 6.47 2.84
N PHE A 78 -5.28 6.17 2.41
CA PHE A 78 -4.67 4.84 2.52
C PHE A 78 -3.45 4.83 3.43
N GLN A 79 -3.09 5.98 4.00
CA GLN A 79 -1.94 6.11 4.89
C GLN A 79 -2.30 5.58 6.29
N LEU A 80 -1.62 4.52 6.70
CA LEU A 80 -1.72 3.98 8.06
C LEU A 80 -0.51 4.40 8.87
N SER A 81 -0.73 4.80 10.13
CA SER A 81 0.37 4.95 11.08
C SER A 81 0.99 3.59 11.39
N ALA A 82 2.27 3.56 11.79
CA ALA A 82 2.96 2.32 12.15
C ALA A 82 2.22 1.54 13.24
N GLN A 83 1.70 2.24 14.26
CA GLN A 83 0.91 1.64 15.33
C GLN A 83 -0.38 1.02 14.80
N ARG A 84 -1.12 1.74 13.95
CA ARG A 84 -2.38 1.24 13.39
C ARG A 84 -2.16 0.06 12.45
N HIS A 85 -1.10 0.09 11.64
CA HIS A 85 -0.70 -1.03 10.81
C HIS A 85 -0.37 -2.27 11.65
N GLN A 86 0.36 -2.10 12.76
CA GLN A 86 0.66 -3.21 13.68
C GLN A 86 -0.60 -3.82 14.29
N GLU A 87 -1.57 -3.00 14.72
CA GLU A 87 -2.84 -3.48 15.26
C GLU A 87 -3.64 -4.29 14.23
N LEU A 88 -3.78 -3.76 13.01
CA LEU A 88 -4.60 -4.37 11.96
C LEU A 88 -3.98 -5.63 11.36
N CYS A 89 -2.65 -5.66 11.23
CA CYS A 89 -1.93 -6.80 10.64
C CYS A 89 -1.49 -7.84 11.68
N ARG A 90 -1.84 -7.66 12.97
CA ARG A 90 -1.51 -8.64 14.01
C ARG A 90 -2.39 -9.87 13.87
N VAL A 91 -1.83 -10.92 13.28
CA VAL A 91 -2.46 -12.23 13.26
C VAL A 91 -2.46 -12.80 14.68
N LYS A 92 -3.65 -12.96 15.27
CA LYS A 92 -3.82 -13.75 16.49
C LYS A 92 -3.82 -15.22 16.06
N VAL A 93 -2.73 -15.92 16.36
CA VAL A 93 -2.67 -17.36 16.16
C VAL A 93 -3.35 -18.00 17.37
N GLU A 94 -4.62 -18.32 17.23
CA GLU A 94 -5.32 -19.20 18.16
C GLU A 94 -5.20 -20.63 17.62
N HIS A 95 -4.71 -21.56 18.44
CA HIS A 95 -4.70 -22.97 18.11
C HIS A 95 -6.07 -23.57 18.46
N ASP A 96 -6.87 -23.89 17.45
CA ASP A 96 -8.05 -24.74 17.59
C ASP A 96 -7.62 -26.17 17.93
N GLY A 97 -7.37 -26.43 19.21
CA GLY A 97 -7.19 -27.79 19.70
C GLY A 97 -6.25 -27.87 20.90
N ALA A 98 -6.78 -28.41 22.00
CA ALA A 98 -5.95 -28.94 23.06
C ALA A 98 -4.94 -29.93 22.45
N MET A 99 -3.65 -29.73 22.70
CA MET A 99 -2.63 -30.70 22.31
C MET A 99 -3.07 -32.09 22.79
N PRO A 100 -3.04 -33.14 21.94
CA PRO A 100 -3.36 -34.48 22.37
C PRO A 100 -2.40 -34.86 23.51
N HIS A 101 -2.92 -34.95 24.73
CA HIS A 101 -2.14 -35.46 25.84
C HIS A 101 -1.80 -36.93 25.56
N PRO A 102 -0.51 -37.31 25.47
CA PRO A 102 -0.16 -38.70 25.36
C PRO A 102 -0.66 -39.40 26.63
N LYS A 103 -1.59 -40.35 26.48
CA LYS A 103 -2.05 -41.19 27.59
C LYS A 103 -0.84 -41.94 28.14
N ALA A 104 -0.38 -41.56 29.33
CA ALA A 104 0.59 -42.34 30.06
C ALA A 104 0.03 -43.74 30.25
N LYS A 105 0.73 -44.76 29.72
CA LYS A 105 0.42 -46.17 29.99
C LYS A 105 0.61 -46.39 31.49
N THR A 106 -0.49 -46.55 32.22
CA THR A 106 -0.46 -47.07 33.59
C THR A 106 0.04 -48.51 33.52
N ALA A 107 1.30 -48.72 33.90
CA ALA A 107 1.85 -50.06 34.09
C ALA A 107 1.20 -50.67 35.34
N SER A 108 0.12 -51.43 35.16
CA SER A 108 -0.35 -52.40 36.13
C SER A 108 0.57 -53.61 36.04
N GLY A 109 1.64 -53.60 36.85
CA GLY A 109 2.44 -54.77 37.17
C GLY A 109 1.87 -55.41 38.42
N THR A 110 1.13 -56.52 38.24
CA THR A 110 0.73 -57.43 39.30
C THR A 110 1.66 -58.64 39.21
N ALA A 111 2.48 -58.86 40.25
CA ALA A 111 2.91 -60.15 40.78
C ALA A 111 3.86 -59.90 41.96
#